data_AF-A0A9D1KQ89-F1
#
_entry.id   AF-A0A9D1KQ89-F1
#
_cell.length_a   1.000
_cell.length_b   1.000
_cell.length_c   1.000
_cell.angle_alpha   90.00
_cell.angle_beta   90.00
_cell.angle_gamma   90.00
#
_symmetry.space_group_name_H-M   'P 1'
#
loop_
_entity.id
_entity.type
_entity.pdbx_description
1 polymer ?
#
loop_
_entity_poly.entity_id
_entity_poly.type
_entity_poly.pdbx_seq_one_letter_code
_entity_poly.pdbx_strand_id
1 'polypeptide(L)'
;MIPELVDALTNNGKKMLSGVHTAVPGKIVSFDAEKGLAVVLPEMALKKKDGSKLSYPQITGVPVVFPQSAGQQAAVVFPVKEGDGCLLVFAEKSIEPWLSGGESDTELDFDLSNAIAIPGLFNLSSEYIKEACQKDAVVIARQNRKITITSEKIIIDGDVQVNGKMTLTGDVIALGISLAHHTHSGVEPGSGSTGQPKQ
;
A
#
# COMPACT_ATOMS: atom_id res chain seq x y z
N MET A 1 -52.04 -15.09 -7.77
CA MET A 1 -51.77 -14.19 -8.91
C MET A 1 -50.97 -12.94 -8.55
N ILE A 2 -51.44 -12.01 -7.71
CA ILE A 2 -50.62 -10.81 -7.33
C ILE A 2 -49.38 -11.18 -6.47
N PRO A 3 -49.46 -12.08 -5.47
CA PRO A 3 -48.29 -12.43 -4.65
C PRO A 3 -47.18 -13.16 -5.42
N GLU A 4 -47.54 -14.11 -6.30
CA GLU A 4 -46.57 -14.88 -7.09
C GLU A 4 -45.79 -14.01 -8.09
N LEU A 5 -46.45 -13.00 -8.67
CA LEU A 5 -45.78 -12.04 -9.55
C LEU A 5 -44.81 -11.16 -8.76
N VAL A 6 -45.21 -10.71 -7.56
CA VAL A 6 -44.34 -9.92 -6.67
C VAL A 6 -43.12 -10.75 -6.24
N ASP A 7 -43.30 -12.02 -5.91
CA ASP A 7 -42.21 -12.93 -5.56
C ASP A 7 -41.28 -13.19 -6.75
N ALA A 8 -41.83 -13.37 -7.95
CA ALA A 8 -41.05 -13.55 -9.17
C ALA A 8 -40.20 -12.31 -9.48
N LEU A 9 -40.76 -11.11 -9.40
CA LEU A 9 -40.04 -9.85 -9.60
C LEU A 9 -38.93 -9.65 -8.56
N THR A 10 -39.23 -9.91 -7.29
CA THR A 10 -38.27 -9.79 -6.18
C THR A 10 -37.11 -10.76 -6.35
N ASN A 11 -37.41 -12.02 -6.71
CA ASN A 11 -36.39 -13.03 -6.93
C ASN A 11 -35.54 -12.75 -8.17
N ASN A 12 -36.13 -12.19 -9.22
CA ASN A 12 -35.37 -11.77 -10.40
C ASN A 12 -34.42 -10.62 -10.06
N GLY A 13 -34.90 -9.60 -9.34
CA GLY A 13 -34.07 -8.49 -8.88
C GLY A 13 -32.88 -8.97 -8.03
N LYS A 14 -33.12 -9.88 -7.08
CA LYS A 14 -32.04 -10.48 -6.26
C LYS A 14 -31.02 -11.26 -7.11
N LYS A 15 -31.47 -11.99 -8.13
CA LYS A 15 -30.55 -12.73 -9.02
C LYS A 15 -29.67 -11.80 -9.84
N MET A 16 -30.25 -10.74 -10.41
CA MET A 16 -29.49 -9.75 -11.16
C MET A 16 -28.42 -9.11 -10.27
N LEU A 17 -28.81 -8.65 -9.07
CA LEU A 17 -27.87 -8.06 -8.11
C LEU A 17 -26.80 -9.05 -7.62
N SER A 18 -27.11 -10.35 -7.52
CA SER A 18 -26.14 -11.36 -7.09
C SER A 18 -25.03 -11.63 -8.11
N GLY A 19 -25.23 -11.26 -9.39
CA GLY A 19 -24.23 -11.36 -10.44
C GLY A 19 -23.36 -10.11 -10.58
N VAL A 20 -23.67 -9.02 -9.85
CA VAL A 20 -22.91 -7.78 -9.90
C VAL A 20 -21.72 -7.90 -8.94
N HIS A 21 -20.51 -8.01 -9.48
CA HIS A 21 -19.30 -7.94 -8.68
C HIS A 21 -18.91 -6.48 -8.44
N THR A 22 -18.63 -6.13 -7.19
CA THR A 22 -18.30 -4.76 -6.77
C THR A 22 -16.92 -4.69 -6.14
N ALA A 23 -16.75 -5.26 -4.94
CA ALA A 23 -15.46 -5.37 -4.30
C ALA A 23 -15.42 -6.54 -3.31
N VAL A 24 -14.28 -7.23 -3.23
CA VAL A 24 -14.08 -8.42 -2.39
C VAL A 24 -12.64 -8.45 -1.85
N PRO A 25 -12.39 -9.02 -0.66
CA PRO A 25 -11.02 -9.29 -0.24
C PRO A 25 -10.36 -10.32 -1.16
N GLY A 26 -9.06 -10.22 -1.34
CA GLY A 26 -8.27 -11.15 -2.13
C GLY A 26 -6.82 -11.22 -1.67
N LYS A 27 -6.07 -12.14 -2.28
CA LYS A 27 -4.65 -12.31 -2.07
C LYS A 27 -3.87 -12.16 -3.36
N ILE A 28 -2.68 -11.59 -3.27
CA ILE A 28 -1.71 -11.59 -4.35
C ILE A 28 -1.12 -13.00 -4.46
N VAL A 29 -1.18 -13.58 -5.66
CA VAL A 29 -0.51 -14.84 -6.01
C VAL A 29 0.87 -14.55 -6.60
N SER A 30 0.97 -13.55 -7.47
CA SER A 30 2.24 -13.06 -8.01
C SER A 30 2.11 -11.62 -8.48
N PHE A 31 3.24 -10.93 -8.65
CA PHE A 31 3.30 -9.54 -9.10
C PHE A 31 4.48 -9.30 -10.04
N ASP A 32 4.20 -8.75 -11.22
CA ASP A 32 5.16 -8.26 -12.20
C ASP A 32 5.36 -6.76 -12.00
N ALA A 33 6.50 -6.38 -11.42
CA ALA A 33 6.82 -5.00 -11.08
C ALA A 33 7.18 -4.13 -12.30
N GLU A 34 7.56 -4.74 -13.43
CA GLU A 34 7.83 -4.00 -14.67
C GLU A 34 6.53 -3.55 -15.34
N LYS A 35 5.50 -4.38 -15.25
CA LYS A 35 4.18 -4.09 -15.85
C LYS A 35 3.16 -3.51 -14.88
N GLY A 36 3.40 -3.62 -13.56
CA GLY A 36 2.44 -3.22 -12.54
C GLY A 36 1.20 -4.13 -12.48
N LEU A 37 1.34 -5.39 -12.90
CA LEU A 37 0.24 -6.36 -13.00
C LEU A 37 0.43 -7.51 -12.01
N ALA A 38 -0.67 -7.93 -11.39
CA ALA A 38 -0.72 -9.05 -10.47
C ALA A 38 -1.54 -10.23 -11.03
N VAL A 39 -1.24 -11.41 -10.49
CA VAL A 39 -2.20 -12.51 -10.43
C VAL A 39 -2.79 -12.50 -9.02
N VAL A 40 -4.12 -12.52 -8.91
CA VAL A 40 -4.83 -12.42 -7.63
C VAL A 40 -5.82 -13.55 -7.45
N LEU A 41 -6.14 -13.87 -6.20
CA LEU A 41 -7.13 -14.87 -5.82
C LEU A 41 -8.18 -14.22 -4.90
N PRO A 42 -9.44 -14.06 -5.35
CA PRO A 42 -10.52 -13.60 -4.48
C PRO A 42 -10.74 -14.57 -3.30
N GLU A 43 -10.79 -14.04 -2.08
CA GLU A 43 -11.01 -14.81 -0.86
C GLU A 43 -12.49 -14.88 -0.50
N MET A 44 -13.27 -15.52 -1.36
CA MET A 44 -14.69 -15.77 -1.14
C MET A 44 -15.12 -17.11 -1.76
N ALA A 45 -16.30 -17.58 -1.39
CA ALA A 45 -16.87 -18.80 -1.91
C ALA A 45 -18.28 -18.56 -2.44
N LEU A 46 -18.53 -18.98 -3.68
CA LEU A 46 -19.88 -19.05 -4.24
C LEU A 46 -20.62 -20.22 -3.62
N LYS A 47 -21.79 -19.98 -3.02
CA LYS A 47 -22.69 -21.05 -2.61
C LYS A 47 -23.49 -21.53 -3.82
N LYS A 48 -23.30 -22.79 -4.21
CA LYS A 48 -24.15 -23.44 -5.20
C LYS A 48 -25.53 -23.76 -4.60
N LYS A 49 -26.51 -24.06 -5.47
CA LYS A 49 -27.86 -24.46 -5.06
C LYS A 49 -27.90 -25.75 -4.22
N ASP A 50 -26.88 -26.61 -4.37
CA ASP A 50 -26.70 -27.84 -3.58
C ASP A 50 -26.05 -27.59 -2.20
N GLY A 51 -25.74 -26.33 -1.86
CA GLY A 51 -25.07 -25.96 -0.61
C GLY A 51 -23.55 -26.08 -0.64
N SER A 52 -22.97 -26.62 -1.73
CA SER A 52 -21.52 -26.72 -1.90
C SER A 52 -20.89 -25.34 -2.14
N LYS A 53 -19.63 -25.19 -1.71
CA LYS A 53 -18.83 -23.97 -1.89
C LYS A 53 -17.95 -24.13 -3.12
N LEU A 54 -18.02 -23.19 -4.04
CA LEU A 54 -17.09 -23.08 -5.16
C LEU A 54 -16.11 -21.93 -4.87
N SER A 55 -14.82 -22.25 -4.84
CA SER A 55 -13.76 -21.25 -4.74
C SER A 55 -13.68 -20.42 -6.02
N TYR A 56 -13.33 -19.15 -5.89
CA TYR A 56 -13.09 -18.30 -7.05
C TYR A 56 -11.83 -18.72 -7.80
N PRO A 57 -11.80 -18.54 -9.14
CA PRO A 57 -10.59 -18.73 -9.92
C PRO A 57 -9.57 -17.62 -9.63
N GLN A 58 -8.32 -17.88 -9.98
CA GLN A 58 -7.31 -16.82 -10.07
C GLN A 58 -7.63 -15.87 -11.23
N ILE A 59 -7.36 -14.58 -11.03
CA ILE A 59 -7.53 -13.53 -12.03
C ILE A 59 -6.13 -13.02 -12.39
N THR A 60 -5.79 -13.02 -13.67
CA THR A 60 -4.48 -12.62 -14.19
C THR A 60 -4.53 -11.23 -14.82
N GLY A 61 -3.41 -10.52 -14.84
CA GLY A 61 -3.32 -9.22 -15.52
C GLY A 61 -4.02 -8.10 -14.75
N VAL A 62 -4.13 -8.25 -13.42
CA VAL A 62 -4.84 -7.30 -12.56
C VAL A 62 -3.93 -6.11 -12.25
N PRO A 63 -4.28 -4.87 -12.67
CA PRO A 63 -3.51 -3.69 -12.31
C PRO A 63 -3.52 -3.45 -10.79
N VAL A 64 -2.36 -3.08 -10.25
CA VAL A 64 -2.19 -2.79 -8.82
C VAL A 64 -2.11 -1.28 -8.59
N VAL A 65 -2.96 -0.78 -7.70
CA VAL A 65 -2.98 0.63 -7.32
C VAL A 65 -1.91 0.93 -6.28
N PHE A 66 -1.08 1.93 -6.57
CA PHE A 66 -0.22 2.60 -5.60
C PHE A 66 -0.62 4.07 -5.50
N PRO A 67 -0.48 4.73 -4.34
CA PRO A 67 -0.62 6.17 -4.24
C PRO A 67 0.44 6.87 -5.11
N GLN A 68 0.04 7.38 -6.27
CA GLN A 68 0.93 8.01 -7.24
C GLN A 68 0.23 9.21 -7.92
N SER A 69 1.00 10.23 -8.29
CA SER A 69 0.51 11.43 -8.99
C SER A 69 1.62 12.09 -9.83
N ALA A 70 1.35 13.28 -10.38
CA ALA A 70 2.31 14.04 -11.20
C ALA A 70 2.89 13.24 -12.39
N GLY A 71 2.05 12.46 -13.08
CA GLY A 71 2.51 11.60 -14.18
C GLY A 71 3.50 10.52 -13.72
N GLN A 72 3.26 9.93 -12.54
CA GLN A 72 4.11 8.92 -11.88
C GLN A 72 5.47 9.44 -11.37
N GLN A 73 5.67 10.75 -11.30
CA GLN A 73 6.90 11.35 -10.72
C GLN A 73 6.85 11.49 -9.20
N ALA A 74 5.67 11.33 -8.57
CA ALA A 74 5.50 11.29 -7.12
C ALA A 74 4.73 10.02 -6.74
N ALA A 75 5.32 9.17 -5.90
CA ALA A 75 4.80 7.85 -5.61
C ALA A 75 5.15 7.36 -4.20
N VAL A 76 4.19 6.69 -3.55
CA VAL A 76 4.43 5.83 -2.39
C VAL A 76 4.27 4.39 -2.85
N VAL A 77 5.40 3.72 -3.07
CA VAL A 77 5.43 2.33 -3.55
C VAL A 77 6.05 1.45 -2.48
N PHE A 78 5.42 0.30 -2.24
CA PHE A 78 5.90 -0.71 -1.33
C PHE A 78 6.00 -2.05 -2.07
N PRO A 79 6.89 -2.96 -1.64
CA PRO A 79 7.03 -4.25 -2.28
C PRO A 79 5.75 -5.06 -2.13
N VAL A 80 5.21 -5.55 -3.25
CA VAL A 80 4.09 -6.51 -3.29
C VAL A 80 4.66 -7.91 -3.50
N LYS A 81 4.19 -8.87 -2.71
CA LYS A 81 4.66 -10.26 -2.69
C LYS A 81 3.48 -11.24 -2.66
N GLU A 82 3.78 -12.48 -3.01
CA GLU A 82 2.85 -13.59 -2.84
C GLU A 82 2.36 -13.66 -1.40
N GLY A 83 1.04 -13.82 -1.22
CA GLY A 83 0.38 -13.89 0.07
C GLY A 83 -0.08 -12.55 0.63
N ASP A 84 0.32 -11.41 0.05
CA ASP A 84 -0.15 -10.10 0.49
C ASP A 84 -1.67 -9.96 0.29
N GLY A 85 -2.33 -9.37 1.29
CA GLY A 85 -3.76 -9.09 1.25
C GLY A 85 -4.07 -7.85 0.42
N CYS A 86 -5.18 -7.90 -0.32
CA CYS A 86 -5.64 -6.80 -1.15
C CYS A 86 -7.17 -6.70 -1.17
N LEU A 87 -7.67 -5.50 -1.44
CA LEU A 87 -9.05 -5.28 -1.86
C LEU A 87 -9.09 -5.38 -3.39
N LEU A 88 -9.91 -6.28 -3.90
CA LEU A 88 -10.22 -6.36 -5.32
C LEU A 88 -11.46 -5.53 -5.57
N VAL A 89 -11.38 -4.60 -6.52
CA VAL A 89 -12.51 -3.81 -7.01
C VAL A 89 -12.77 -4.22 -8.44
N PHE A 90 -14.02 -4.48 -8.79
CA PHE A 90 -14.42 -4.85 -10.15
C PHE A 90 -15.04 -3.64 -10.84
N ALA A 91 -14.50 -3.29 -12.00
CA ALA A 91 -15.04 -2.18 -12.78
C ALA A 91 -16.40 -2.55 -13.38
N GLU A 92 -17.23 -1.54 -13.62
CA GLU A 92 -18.54 -1.69 -14.25
C GLU A 92 -18.43 -2.25 -15.68
N LYS A 93 -17.38 -1.87 -16.41
CA LYS A 93 -17.12 -2.25 -17.80
C LYS A 93 -15.72 -2.83 -17.96
N SER A 94 -15.46 -3.39 -19.15
CA SER A 94 -14.14 -3.88 -19.52
C SER A 94 -13.07 -2.81 -19.33
N ILE A 95 -12.00 -3.16 -18.59
CA ILE A 95 -10.82 -2.30 -18.43
C ILE A 95 -9.74 -2.58 -19.49
N GLU A 96 -9.93 -3.59 -20.33
CA GLU A 96 -9.00 -3.99 -21.37
C GLU A 96 -8.67 -2.87 -22.38
N PRO A 97 -9.64 -2.06 -22.87
CA PRO A 97 -9.34 -0.90 -23.73
C PRO A 97 -8.36 0.07 -23.08
N TRP A 98 -8.56 0.35 -21.79
CA TRP A 98 -7.70 1.24 -21.03
C TRP A 98 -6.31 0.64 -20.78
N LEU A 99 -6.23 -0.66 -20.46
CA LEU A 99 -4.97 -1.37 -20.24
C LEU A 99 -4.13 -1.51 -21.53
N SER A 100 -4.77 -1.78 -22.67
CA SER A 100 -4.11 -2.05 -23.95
C SER A 100 -3.91 -0.79 -24.81
N GLY A 101 -4.67 0.27 -24.56
CA GLY A 101 -4.72 1.47 -25.41
C GLY A 101 -5.49 1.26 -26.73
N GLY A 102 -6.32 0.21 -26.81
CA GLY A 102 -7.10 -0.16 -27.99
C GLY A 102 -8.62 -0.09 -27.76
N GLU A 103 -9.38 -0.61 -28.72
CA GLU A 103 -10.83 -0.82 -28.58
C GLU A 103 -11.12 -2.28 -28.19
N SER A 104 -12.24 -2.53 -27.50
CA SER A 104 -12.73 -3.87 -27.17
C SER A 104 -14.24 -3.92 -27.44
N ASP A 105 -14.68 -4.94 -28.15
CA ASP A 105 -16.11 -5.23 -28.39
C ASP A 105 -16.72 -6.08 -27.26
N THR A 106 -15.97 -6.27 -26.17
CA THR A 106 -16.33 -7.18 -25.08
C THR A 106 -17.30 -6.50 -24.10
N GLU A 107 -18.56 -6.92 -24.13
CA GLU A 107 -19.59 -6.52 -23.16
C GLU A 107 -19.59 -7.44 -21.93
N LEU A 108 -18.58 -7.28 -21.07
CA LEU A 108 -18.45 -8.01 -19.80
C LEU A 108 -18.67 -7.06 -18.62
N ASP A 109 -19.94 -6.77 -18.34
CA ASP A 109 -20.33 -5.86 -17.27
C ASP A 109 -20.14 -6.50 -15.89
N PHE A 110 -19.48 -5.78 -14.97
CA PHE A 110 -19.19 -6.23 -13.61
C PHE A 110 -18.50 -7.61 -13.53
N ASP A 111 -17.71 -7.96 -14.54
CA ASP A 111 -17.04 -9.27 -14.61
C ASP A 111 -15.77 -9.35 -13.75
N LEU A 112 -15.42 -10.57 -13.31
CA LEU A 112 -14.25 -10.82 -12.47
C LEU A 112 -12.92 -10.49 -13.17
N SER A 113 -12.86 -10.57 -14.50
CA SER A 113 -11.68 -10.20 -15.27
C SER A 113 -11.36 -8.70 -15.21
N ASN A 114 -12.33 -7.86 -14.85
CA ASN A 114 -12.18 -6.41 -14.73
C ASN A 114 -11.74 -5.98 -13.33
N ALA A 115 -10.92 -6.79 -12.68
CA ALA A 115 -10.44 -6.53 -11.34
C ALA A 115 -9.32 -5.49 -11.34
N ILE A 116 -9.29 -4.69 -10.28
CA ILE A 116 -8.23 -3.77 -9.89
C ILE A 116 -7.86 -4.12 -8.45
N ALA A 117 -6.57 -4.28 -8.16
CA ALA A 117 -6.10 -4.63 -6.82
C ALA A 117 -5.61 -3.39 -6.07
N ILE A 118 -6.09 -3.20 -4.85
CA ILE A 118 -5.59 -2.22 -3.89
C ILE A 118 -4.94 -3.00 -2.74
N PRO A 119 -3.60 -3.06 -2.66
CA PRO A 119 -2.92 -3.78 -1.58
C PRO A 119 -3.17 -3.14 -0.21
N GLY A 120 -3.04 -3.94 0.85
CA GLY A 120 -3.10 -3.45 2.23
C GLY A 120 -4.34 -3.87 3.01
N LEU A 121 -5.24 -4.65 2.41
CA LEU A 121 -6.38 -5.23 3.12
C LEU A 121 -6.02 -6.60 3.70
N PHE A 122 -5.79 -6.66 5.01
CA PHE A 122 -5.48 -7.89 5.73
C PHE A 122 -6.58 -8.23 6.74
N ASN A 123 -6.74 -9.52 7.06
CA ASN A 123 -7.68 -9.99 8.08
C ASN A 123 -7.16 -9.83 9.52
N LEU A 124 -5.89 -9.45 9.69
CA LEU A 124 -5.24 -9.19 10.95
C LEU A 124 -4.61 -7.80 10.93
N SER A 125 -4.67 -7.11 12.07
CA SER A 125 -4.02 -5.80 12.25
C SER A 125 -2.51 -5.98 12.41
N SER A 126 -1.73 -5.02 11.91
CA SER A 126 -0.28 -4.97 12.12
C SER A 126 0.07 -4.23 13.40
N GLU A 127 1.26 -4.49 13.94
CA GLU A 127 1.81 -3.74 15.07
C GLU A 127 1.99 -2.25 14.76
N TYR A 128 2.20 -1.89 13.50
CA TYR A 128 2.36 -0.50 13.05
C TYR A 128 1.06 0.29 13.16
N ILE A 129 -0.10 -0.31 12.84
CA ILE A 129 -1.41 0.34 13.03
C ILE A 129 -1.63 0.62 14.51
N LYS A 130 -1.35 -0.37 15.36
CA LYS A 130 -1.47 -0.22 16.81
C LYS A 130 -0.57 0.92 17.31
N GLU A 131 0.69 0.94 16.88
CA GLU A 131 1.65 1.98 17.28
C GLU A 131 1.21 3.39 16.83
N ALA A 132 0.79 3.53 15.57
CA ALA A 132 0.33 4.80 15.01
C ALA A 132 -0.83 5.38 15.82
N CYS A 133 -1.85 4.57 16.13
CA CYS A 133 -2.98 5.00 16.93
C CYS A 133 -2.61 5.30 18.39
N GLN A 134 -1.72 4.51 19.00
CA GLN A 134 -1.31 4.71 20.40
C GLN A 134 -0.46 5.96 20.60
N LYS A 135 0.34 6.33 19.60
CA LYS A 135 1.25 7.48 19.66
C LYS A 135 0.70 8.74 18.98
N ASP A 136 -0.51 8.67 18.41
CA ASP A 136 -1.07 9.71 17.54
C ASP A 136 -0.04 10.16 16.48
N ALA A 137 0.42 9.19 15.68
CA ALA A 137 1.60 9.34 14.84
C ALA A 137 1.40 8.82 13.43
N VAL A 138 2.13 9.39 12.47
CA VAL A 138 2.35 8.78 11.15
C VAL A 138 3.53 7.82 11.26
N VAL A 139 3.32 6.56 10.90
CA VAL A 139 4.34 5.51 10.96
C VAL A 139 4.63 4.97 9.56
N ILE A 140 5.89 5.06 9.13
CA ILE A 140 6.41 4.41 7.91
C ILE A 140 7.41 3.37 8.37
N ALA A 141 7.14 2.09 8.12
CA ALA A 141 7.96 1.01 8.66
C ALA A 141 8.20 -0.11 7.65
N ARG A 142 9.36 -0.76 7.80
CA ARG A 142 9.70 -2.01 7.14
C ARG A 142 10.53 -2.85 8.11
N GLN A 143 9.90 -3.89 8.67
CA GLN A 143 10.53 -4.77 9.67
C GLN A 143 11.07 -3.93 10.84
N ASN A 144 12.36 -4.05 11.16
CA ASN A 144 13.00 -3.36 12.28
C ASN A 144 13.41 -1.91 11.98
N ARG A 145 13.09 -1.36 10.81
CA ARG A 145 13.39 0.03 10.44
C ARG A 145 12.11 0.84 10.36
N LYS A 146 12.12 2.03 10.96
CA LYS A 146 10.90 2.83 11.11
C LYS A 146 11.18 4.33 11.17
N ILE A 147 10.28 5.11 10.58
CA ILE A 147 10.16 6.55 10.77
C ILE A 147 8.81 6.79 11.45
N THR A 148 8.83 7.49 12.58
CA THR A 148 7.63 7.88 13.34
C THR A 148 7.57 9.40 13.42
N ILE A 149 6.48 9.98 12.92
CA ILE A 149 6.24 11.42 12.93
C ILE A 149 5.13 11.68 13.94
N THR A 150 5.46 12.42 14.99
CA THR A 150 4.51 12.90 16.01
C THR A 150 4.34 14.41 15.91
N SER A 151 3.46 15.00 16.71
CA SER A 151 3.34 16.46 16.83
C SER A 151 4.60 17.14 17.40
N GLU A 152 5.43 16.40 18.15
CA GLU A 152 6.61 16.95 18.84
C GLU A 152 7.91 16.78 18.03
N LYS A 153 8.10 15.60 17.42
CA LYS A 153 9.36 15.22 16.78
C LYS A 153 9.19 14.11 15.73
N ILE A 154 10.22 13.99 14.90
CA ILE A 154 10.45 12.84 14.02
C ILE A 154 11.46 11.90 14.69
N ILE A 155 11.13 10.63 14.77
CA ILE A 155 11.99 9.56 15.31
C ILE A 155 12.36 8.64 14.16
N ILE A 156 13.65 8.38 13.99
CA ILE A 156 14.18 7.44 12.99
C ILE A 156 14.86 6.29 13.73
N ASP A 157 14.23 5.12 13.70
CA ASP A 157 14.75 3.88 14.27
C ASP A 157 15.48 3.10 13.16
N GLY A 158 16.80 3.24 13.13
CA GLY A 158 17.69 2.55 12.18
C GLY A 158 18.85 3.42 11.70
N ASP A 159 19.75 2.81 10.93
CA ASP A 159 20.87 3.53 10.32
C ASP A 159 20.38 4.54 9.29
N VAL A 160 20.97 5.74 9.32
CA VAL A 160 20.68 6.83 8.38
C VAL A 160 21.91 7.10 7.52
N GLN A 161 21.78 6.92 6.21
CA GLN A 161 22.82 7.29 5.24
C GLN A 161 22.38 8.54 4.47
N VAL A 162 23.21 9.58 4.49
CA VAL A 162 23.00 10.82 3.75
C VAL A 162 24.10 10.95 2.69
N ASN A 163 23.75 10.74 1.42
CA ASN A 163 24.70 10.84 0.31
C ASN A 163 24.97 12.30 -0.13
N GLY A 164 24.19 13.24 0.38
CA GLY A 164 24.30 14.66 0.08
C GLY A 164 24.76 15.48 1.28
N LYS A 165 24.63 16.80 1.16
CA LYS A 165 24.89 17.71 2.27
C LYS A 165 23.73 17.70 3.26
N MET A 166 24.05 17.57 4.55
CA MET A 166 23.13 17.84 5.66
C MET A 166 23.42 19.25 6.21
N THR A 167 22.42 20.13 6.22
CA THR A 167 22.51 21.46 6.85
C THR A 167 21.55 21.51 8.02
N LEU A 168 22.06 21.85 9.21
CA LEU A 168 21.30 21.93 10.45
C LEU A 168 21.42 23.35 11.01
N THR A 169 20.30 23.95 11.35
CA THR A 169 20.24 25.32 11.90
C THR A 169 20.33 25.35 13.42
N GLY A 170 20.02 24.23 14.07
CA GLY A 170 20.22 24.00 15.49
C GLY A 170 21.50 23.20 15.77
N ASP A 171 21.75 22.98 17.05
CA ASP A 171 22.87 22.17 17.51
C ASP A 171 22.67 20.67 17.16
N VAL A 172 23.79 19.95 17.04
CA VAL A 172 23.82 18.51 16.86
C VAL A 172 24.33 17.89 18.14
N ILE A 173 23.49 17.11 18.80
CA ILE A 173 23.89 16.36 19.99
C ILE A 173 24.29 14.95 19.57
N ALA A 174 25.59 14.67 19.53
CA ALA A 174 26.14 13.35 19.23
C ALA A 174 26.55 12.65 20.54
N LEU A 175 25.86 11.57 20.91
CA LEU A 175 26.09 10.84 22.17
C LEU A 175 26.09 11.74 23.41
N GLY A 176 25.21 12.75 23.43
CA GLY A 176 25.12 13.73 24.52
C GLY A 176 26.09 14.91 24.42
N ILE A 177 26.95 14.96 23.41
CA ILE A 177 27.93 16.04 23.22
C ILE A 177 27.43 17.01 22.15
N SER A 178 27.36 18.30 22.51
CA SER A 178 27.05 19.40 21.60
C SER A 178 28.15 19.59 20.56
N LEU A 179 27.82 19.48 19.27
CA LEU A 179 28.78 19.77 18.22
C LEU A 179 29.09 21.27 18.13
N ALA A 180 28.12 22.13 18.46
CA ALA A 180 28.32 23.59 18.45
C ALA A 180 29.20 24.10 19.60
N HIS A 181 29.23 23.41 20.74
CA HIS A 181 29.87 23.89 21.97
C HIS A 181 30.88 22.92 22.59
N HIS A 182 31.19 21.78 21.95
CA HIS A 182 32.19 20.86 22.48
C HIS A 182 33.57 21.52 22.63
N THR A 183 34.28 21.09 23.66
CA THR A 183 35.65 21.54 23.96
C THR A 183 36.62 20.38 23.83
N HIS A 184 37.87 20.69 23.48
CA HIS A 184 38.97 19.74 23.49
C HIS A 184 39.86 20.02 24.70
N SER A 185 40.17 18.98 25.48
CA SER A 185 41.08 19.07 26.64
C SER A 185 42.45 18.45 26.30
N GLY A 186 43.46 18.69 27.16
CA GLY A 186 44.81 18.13 26.96
C GLY A 186 45.65 18.85 25.90
N VAL A 187 45.28 20.07 25.54
CA VAL A 187 46.04 20.93 24.63
C VAL A 187 46.88 21.95 25.42
N GLU A 188 48.08 22.28 24.93
CA GLU A 188 48.84 23.44 25.40
C GLU A 188 48.31 24.68 24.66
N PRO A 189 47.73 25.68 25.37
CA PRO A 189 47.16 26.85 24.72
C PRO A 189 48.22 27.70 24.02
N GLY A 190 48.06 27.93 22.72
CA GLY A 190 48.87 28.86 21.93
C GLY A 190 48.08 30.10 21.50
N SER A 191 48.76 31.06 20.86
CA SER A 191 48.13 32.30 20.36
C SER A 191 47.40 32.16 19.02
N GLY A 192 47.37 30.96 18.44
CA GLY A 192 46.79 30.70 17.11
C GLY A 192 45.38 30.13 17.17
N SER A 193 44.59 30.38 16.11
CA SER A 193 43.34 29.66 15.87
C SER A 193 43.61 28.33 15.17
N THR A 194 42.82 27.31 15.47
CA THR A 194 42.89 26.03 14.74
C THR A 194 42.53 26.22 13.26
N GLY A 195 43.28 25.59 12.36
CA GLY A 195 42.90 25.52 10.95
C GLY A 195 41.66 24.65 10.73
N GLN A 196 41.21 24.56 9.46
CA GLN A 196 40.15 23.61 9.09
C GLN A 196 40.62 22.16 9.36
N PRO A 197 39.71 21.26 9.77
CA PRO A 197 40.01 19.84 9.85
C PRO A 197 40.62 19.34 8.54
N LYS A 198 41.72 18.58 8.63
CA LYS A 198 42.34 17.95 7.46
C LYS A 198 41.45 16.79 7.00
N GLN A 199 41.13 16.74 5.71
CA GLN A 199 40.50 15.58 5.07
C GLN A 199 41.51 14.46 4.84
#